data_AF-A0A8K0IX57-F1
#
_entry.id   AF-A0A8K0IX57-F1
#
_cell.length_a   1.000
_cell.length_b   1.000
_cell.length_c   1.000
_cell.angle_alpha   90.00
_cell.angle_beta   90.00
_cell.angle_gamma   90.00
#
_symmetry.space_group_name_H-M   'P 1'
#
loop_
_entity.id
_entity.type
_entity.pdbx_description
1 polymer ?
#
loop_
_entity_poly.entity_id
_entity_poly.type
_entity_poly.pdbx_seq_one_letter_code
_entity_poly.pdbx_strand_id
1 'polypeptide(L)'
;MLWLTRSMDFSIAVLERLEKNSELNLVQVVEDAYKDTLKPWHGWISSAAYKVALKLIPERKIFISVLMGKGQDYNMLKADIQNLVPMLQPLLNESHALFRKFRLDRLKST
;
A
#
# COMPACT_ATOMS: atom_id res chain seq x y z
N MET A 1 -9.80 -6.47 11.57
CA MET A 1 -9.51 -7.23 10.33
C MET A 1 -9.71 -6.39 9.07
N LEU A 2 -10.90 -5.81 8.83
CA LEU A 2 -11.16 -4.97 7.63
C LEU A 2 -10.10 -3.88 7.36
N TRP A 3 -9.79 -3.08 8.38
CA TRP A 3 -8.80 -2.00 8.24
C TRP A 3 -7.40 -2.53 7.91
N LEU A 4 -7.00 -3.64 8.53
CA LEU A 4 -5.73 -4.30 8.22
C LEU A 4 -5.70 -4.77 6.76
N THR A 5 -6.77 -5.40 6.27
CA THR A 5 -6.86 -5.84 4.87
C THR A 5 -6.71 -4.67 3.90
N ARG A 6 -7.43 -3.56 4.13
CA ARG A 6 -7.31 -2.35 3.29
C ARG A 6 -5.93 -1.69 3.38
N SER A 7 -5.28 -1.72 4.55
CA SER A 7 -3.90 -1.26 4.70
C SER A 7 -2.92 -2.15 3.94
N MET A 8 -3.14 -3.46 3.91
CA MET A 8 -2.33 -4.40 3.12
C MET A 8 -2.53 -4.18 1.61
N ASP A 9 -3.77 -3.94 1.16
CA ASP A 9 -4.03 -3.55 -0.25
C ASP A 9 -3.23 -2.29 -0.62
N PHE A 10 -3.22 -1.28 0.25
CA PHE A 10 -2.43 -0.07 0.07
C PHE A 10 -0.91 -0.36 0.02
N SER A 11 -0.39 -1.16 0.94
CA SER A 11 1.03 -1.51 0.96
C SER A 11 1.46 -2.27 -0.30
N ILE A 12 0.66 -3.24 -0.77
CA ILE A 12 0.90 -3.95 -2.04
C ILE A 12 0.88 -2.96 -3.20
N ALA A 13 -0.13 -2.09 -3.26
CA ALA A 13 -0.27 -1.08 -4.30
C ALA A 13 0.95 -0.12 -4.36
N VAL A 14 1.53 0.23 -3.21
CA VAL A 14 2.78 1.02 -3.14
C VAL A 14 3.96 0.21 -3.68
N LEU A 15 4.15 -1.03 -3.23
CA LEU A 15 5.28 -1.88 -3.64
C LEU A 15 5.26 -2.19 -5.14
N GLU A 16 4.10 -2.52 -5.71
CA GLU A 16 3.95 -2.77 -7.15
C GLU A 16 4.25 -1.51 -7.98
N ARG A 17 3.77 -0.33 -7.55
CA ARG A 17 4.05 0.93 -8.26
C ARG A 17 5.51 1.34 -8.15
N LEU A 18 6.13 1.09 -6.99
CA LEU A 18 7.56 1.31 -6.78
C LEU A 18 8.38 0.46 -7.76
N GLU A 19 7.99 -0.81 -7.96
CA GLU A 19 8.64 -1.74 -8.89
C GLU A 19 8.47 -1.35 -10.37
N LYS A 20 7.26 -0.95 -10.79
CA LYS A 20 6.91 -0.73 -12.20
C LYS A 20 7.42 0.60 -12.76
N ASN A 21 7.57 1.65 -11.94
CA ASN A 21 7.84 3.01 -12.42
C ASN A 21 9.05 3.62 -11.70
N SER A 22 10.22 3.58 -12.33
CA SER A 22 11.44 4.26 -11.84
C SER A 22 11.33 5.78 -11.84
N GLU A 23 10.57 6.32 -12.79
CA GLU A 23 10.46 7.77 -13.03
C GLU A 23 9.57 8.50 -12.03
N LEU A 24 8.66 7.78 -11.34
CA LEU A 24 7.78 8.40 -10.36
C LEU A 24 8.51 8.65 -9.04
N ASN A 25 8.32 9.85 -8.49
CA ASN A 25 8.75 10.12 -7.13
C ASN A 25 7.86 9.37 -6.11
N LEU A 26 8.39 9.17 -4.90
CA LEU A 26 7.71 8.35 -3.89
C LEU A 26 6.37 8.94 -3.44
N VAL A 27 6.24 10.27 -3.44
CA VAL A 27 5.00 10.97 -3.08
C VAL A 27 3.89 10.60 -4.06
N GLN A 28 4.17 10.62 -5.37
CA GLN A 28 3.22 10.21 -6.40
C GLN A 28 2.83 8.73 -6.27
N VAL A 29 3.81 7.85 -6.07
CA VAL A 29 3.59 6.42 -5.84
C VAL A 29 2.61 6.17 -4.68
N VAL A 30 2.86 6.83 -3.54
CA VAL A 30 2.01 6.74 -2.35
C VAL A 30 0.63 7.36 -2.59
N GLU A 31 0.57 8.50 -3.29
CA GLU A 31 -0.69 9.19 -3.54
C GLU A 31 -1.62 8.42 -4.45
N ASP A 32 -1.11 7.81 -5.52
CA ASP A 32 -1.89 6.99 -6.41
C ASP A 32 -2.35 5.71 -5.72
N ALA A 33 -1.46 5.04 -4.97
CA ALA A 33 -1.85 3.89 -4.16
C ALA A 33 -2.95 4.24 -3.14
N TYR A 34 -2.85 5.40 -2.49
CA TYR A 34 -3.84 5.86 -1.51
C TYR A 34 -5.21 6.11 -2.15
N LYS A 35 -5.24 6.78 -3.32
CA LYS A 35 -6.47 7.08 -4.07
C LYS A 35 -7.21 5.80 -4.45
N ASP A 36 -6.48 4.78 -4.88
CA ASP A 36 -7.04 3.53 -5.37
C ASP A 36 -7.49 2.58 -4.25
N THR A 37 -6.96 2.72 -3.03
CA THR A 37 -7.19 1.76 -1.94
C THR A 37 -7.92 2.34 -0.74
N LEU A 38 -7.30 3.26 0.01
CA LEU A 38 -7.80 3.74 1.30
C LEU A 38 -8.76 4.93 1.16
N LYS A 39 -8.53 5.81 0.18
CA LYS A 39 -9.28 7.06 0.03
C LYS A 39 -10.81 6.89 0.00
N PRO A 40 -11.40 5.87 -0.68
CA PRO A 40 -12.86 5.67 -0.68
C PRO A 40 -13.45 5.40 0.71
N TRP A 41 -12.62 4.89 1.63
CA TRP A 41 -13.03 4.45 2.96
C TRP A 41 -12.65 5.43 4.06
N HIS A 42 -11.77 6.39 3.77
CA HIS A 42 -11.35 7.40 4.73
C HIS A 42 -12.36 8.54 4.84
N GLY A 43 -12.86 8.77 6.06
CA GLY A 43 -13.59 9.97 6.44
C GLY A 43 -12.73 11.23 6.37
N TRP A 44 -13.30 12.34 6.85
CA TRP A 44 -12.65 13.65 6.73
C TRP A 44 -11.42 13.76 7.66
N ILE A 45 -11.49 13.15 8.86
CA ILE A 45 -10.38 13.17 9.83
C ILE A 45 -9.21 12.37 9.26
N SER A 46 -9.49 11.13 8.85
CA SER A 46 -8.49 10.23 8.26
C SER A 46 -7.87 10.80 6.98
N SER A 47 -8.68 11.46 6.14
CA SER A 47 -8.20 12.15 4.94
C SER A 47 -7.31 13.37 5.26
N ALA A 48 -7.60 14.11 6.33
CA ALA A 48 -6.79 15.23 6.77
C ALA A 48 -5.44 14.75 7.33
N ALA A 49 -5.46 13.71 8.18
CA ALA A 49 -4.25 13.09 8.71
C ALA A 49 -3.33 12.58 7.58
N TYR A 50 -3.90 11.94 6.55
CA TYR A 50 -3.15 11.51 5.37
C TYR A 50 -2.41 12.66 4.68
N LYS A 51 -3.04 13.82 4.50
CA LYS A 51 -2.38 14.99 3.88
C LYS A 51 -1.18 15.49 4.69
N VAL A 52 -1.22 15.34 6.02
CA VAL A 52 -0.07 15.65 6.88
C VAL A 52 1.01 14.58 6.72
N ALA A 53 0.65 13.30 6.74
CA ALA A 53 1.58 12.19 6.56
C ALA A 53 2.31 12.23 5.21
N LEU A 54 1.64 12.68 4.13
CA LEU A 54 2.25 12.83 2.82
C LEU A 54 3.49 13.73 2.82
N LYS A 55 3.53 14.75 3.70
CA LYS A 55 4.67 15.66 3.85
C LYS A 55 5.88 15.03 4.56
N LEU A 56 5.68 13.87 5.18
CA LEU A 56 6.71 13.13 5.90
C LEU A 56 7.33 12.00 5.07
N ILE A 57 6.89 11.85 3.81
CA ILE A 57 7.43 10.84 2.90
C ILE A 57 8.90 11.18 2.59
N PRO A 58 9.83 10.24 2.78
CA PRO A 58 11.24 10.47 2.52
C PRO A 58 11.55 10.47 1.02
N GLU A 59 12.79 10.78 0.66
CA GLU A 59 13.26 10.57 -0.71
C GLU A 59 13.15 9.08 -1.11
N ARG A 60 12.81 8.82 -2.38
CA ARG A 60 12.65 7.47 -2.94
C ARG A 60 13.87 6.58 -2.67
N LYS A 61 15.08 7.12 -2.82
CA LYS A 61 16.34 6.38 -2.58
C LYS A 61 16.47 5.93 -1.12
N ILE A 62 16.05 6.77 -0.18
CA ILE A 62 16.08 6.46 1.26
C ILE A 62 15.06 5.36 1.55
N PHE A 63 13.84 5.49 1.04
CA PHE A 63 12.81 4.47 1.20
C PHE A 63 13.24 3.11 0.65
N ILE A 64 13.80 3.06 -0.56
CA ILE A 64 14.32 1.82 -1.16
C ILE A 64 15.42 1.23 -0.27
N SER A 65 16.35 2.05 0.23
CA SER A 65 17.42 1.57 1.12
C SER A 65 16.92 0.96 2.43
N VAL A 66 15.77 1.41 2.95
CA VAL A 66 15.12 0.84 4.14
C VAL A 66 14.44 -0.50 3.83
N LEU A 67 13.92 -0.68 2.61
CA LEU A 67 13.29 -1.93 2.19
C LEU A 67 14.31 -3.02 1.82
N MET A 68 15.48 -2.63 1.34
CA MET A 68 16.54 -3.59 0.98
C MET A 68 17.13 -4.25 2.24
N GLY A 69 17.17 -5.58 2.23
CA GLY A 69 17.90 -6.36 3.21
C GLY A 69 19.42 -6.19 3.09
N LYS A 70 20.17 -6.62 4.12
CA LYS A 70 21.63 -6.57 4.10
C LYS A 70 22.19 -7.34 2.90
N GLY A 71 22.97 -6.66 2.07
CA GLY A 71 23.61 -7.24 0.89
C GLY A 71 22.67 -7.43 -0.32
N GLN A 72 21.42 -6.97 -0.26
CA GLN A 72 20.51 -6.98 -1.41
C GLN A 72 20.77 -5.79 -2.33
N ASP A 73 20.64 -6.04 -3.63
CA ASP A 73 20.51 -5.00 -4.63
C ASP A 73 19.03 -4.74 -4.99
N TYR A 74 18.79 -3.76 -5.86
CA TYR A 74 17.44 -3.40 -6.28
C TYR A 74 16.71 -4.50 -7.07
N ASN A 75 17.44 -5.35 -7.81
CA ASN A 75 16.84 -6.44 -8.56
C ASN A 75 16.35 -7.56 -7.62
N MET A 76 17.09 -7.82 -6.54
CA MET A 76 16.66 -8.75 -5.48
C MET A 76 15.41 -8.23 -4.77
N LEU A 77 15.38 -6.95 -4.39
CA LEU A 77 14.18 -6.33 -3.82
C LEU A 77 12.98 -6.43 -4.76
N LYS A 78 13.20 -6.18 -6.06
CA LYS A 78 12.17 -6.32 -7.09
C LYS A 78 11.60 -7.74 -7.15
N ALA A 79 12.46 -8.75 -7.12
CA ALA A 79 12.04 -10.15 -7.08
C ALA A 79 11.27 -10.48 -5.80
N ASP A 80 11.69 -9.97 -4.64
CA ASP A 80 10.97 -10.15 -3.38
C ASP A 80 9.56 -9.56 -3.43
N ILE A 81 9.40 -8.35 -3.99
CA ILE A 81 8.09 -7.73 -4.20
C ILE A 81 7.23 -8.60 -5.13
N GLN A 82 7.78 -9.06 -6.25
CA GLN A 82 7.07 -9.89 -7.22
C GLN A 82 6.63 -11.25 -6.64
N ASN A 83 7.37 -11.78 -5.65
CA ASN A 83 7.01 -13.01 -4.95
C ASN A 83 6.00 -12.77 -3.82
N LEU A 84 6.10 -11.65 -3.09
CA LEU A 84 5.25 -11.34 -1.95
C LEU A 84 3.78 -11.10 -2.37
N VAL A 85 3.56 -10.36 -3.46
CA VAL A 85 2.22 -10.01 -3.94
C VAL A 85 1.33 -11.24 -4.20
N PRO A 86 1.75 -12.24 -5.01
CA PRO A 86 0.92 -13.42 -5.26
C PRO A 86 0.72 -14.30 -4.02
N MET A 87 1.61 -14.24 -3.01
CA MET A 87 1.40 -14.94 -1.74
C MET A 87 0.30 -14.30 -0.89
N LEU A 88 0.22 -12.97 -0.88
CA LEU A 88 -0.76 -12.23 -0.08
C LEU A 88 -2.14 -12.13 -0.76
N GLN A 89 -2.18 -12.07 -2.09
CA GLN A 89 -3.42 -11.83 -2.83
C GLN A 89 -4.56 -12.82 -2.50
N PRO A 90 -4.34 -14.15 -2.39
CA PRO A 90 -5.41 -15.09 -2.04
C PRO A 90 -6.01 -14.81 -0.66
N LEU A 91 -5.17 -14.48 0.33
CA LEU A 91 -5.60 -14.20 1.71
C LEU A 91 -6.41 -12.90 1.79
N LEU A 92 -6.01 -11.88 1.04
CA LEU A 92 -6.75 -10.62 0.95
C LEU A 92 -8.08 -10.82 0.23
N ASN A 93 -8.11 -11.60 -0.86
CA ASN A 93 -9.32 -11.92 -1.59
C ASN A 93 -10.35 -12.65 -0.71
N GLU A 94 -9.91 -13.61 0.08
CA GLU A 94 -10.75 -14.33 1.04
C GLU A 94 -11.29 -13.38 2.13
N SER A 95 -10.43 -12.54 2.70
CA SER A 95 -10.83 -11.52 3.68
C SER A 95 -11.90 -10.60 3.11
N HIS A 96 -11.70 -10.09 1.90
CA HIS A 96 -12.66 -9.24 1.21
C HIS A 96 -13.98 -9.97 0.92
N ALA A 97 -13.94 -11.25 0.56
CA ALA A 97 -15.14 -12.06 0.37
C ALA A 97 -15.94 -12.21 1.68
N LEU A 98 -15.27 -12.44 2.80
CA LEU A 98 -15.90 -12.48 4.13
C LEU A 98 -16.54 -11.14 4.49
N PHE A 99 -15.85 -10.01 4.28
CA PHE A 99 -16.44 -8.70 4.58
C PHE A 99 -17.68 -8.40 3.74
N ARG A 100 -17.67 -8.75 2.44
CA ARG A 100 -18.86 -8.62 1.58
C ARG A 100 -20.01 -9.52 2.03
N LYS A 101 -19.70 -10.75 2.44
CA LYS A 101 -20.68 -11.73 2.96
C LYS A 101 -21.41 -11.18 4.19
N PHE A 102 -20.68 -10.53 5.09
CA PHE A 102 -21.24 -9.95 6.32
C PHE A 102 -21.60 -8.46 6.21
N ARG A 103 -21.55 -7.87 5.01
CA ARG A 103 -21.86 -6.43 4.74
C ARG A 103 -20.99 -5.45 5.53
N LEU A 104 -19.77 -5.84 5.88
CA LEU A 104 -18.80 -5.01 6.59
C LEU A 104 -17.91 -4.21 5.61
N ASP A 105 -17.92 -4.55 4.33
CA ASP A 105 -17.06 -3.97 3.28
C ASP A 105 -17.30 -2.48 3.02
N ARG A 106 -18.42 -1.93 3.48
CA ARG A 106 -18.78 -0.51 3.29
C ARG A 106 -18.48 0.40 4.48
N LEU A 107 -17.96 -0.14 5.58
CA LEU A 107 -17.62 0.67 6.75
C LEU A 107 -16.55 1.71 6.38
N LYS A 108 -16.76 2.96 6.82
CA LYS A 108 -15.82 4.07 6.64
C LYS A 108 -15.21 4.47 7.98
N SER A 109 -13.99 4.97 7.93
CA SER A 109 -13.38 5.61 9.10
C SER A 109 -14.00 6.99 9.25
N THR A 110 -13.93 7.52 10.46
CA THR A 110 -14.37 8.88 10.77
C THR A 110 -13.40 9.91 10.18
#